data_AF-A0A1G9YLN8-F1
#
_entry.id   AF-A0A1G9YLN8-F1
#
_cell.length_a   1.000
_cell.length_b   1.000
_cell.length_c   1.000
_cell.angle_alpha   90.00
_cell.angle_beta   90.00
_cell.angle_gamma   90.00
#
_symmetry.space_group_name_H-M   'P 1'
#
loop_
_entity.id
_entity.type
_entity.pdbx_description
1 polymer ?
#
loop_
_entity_poly.entity_id
_entity_poly.type
_entity_poly.pdbx_seq_one_letter_code
_entity_poly.pdbx_strand_id
1 'polypeptide(L)'
;MARLDTSGYTPVLILGDAEWLSLRALAMGGRIPKDRIARRLRRSGILDDQGVTTSAATALHGVAGATRHLDVARFSPARPGQRAEAWIAPERATIVKHEPDGYHVYGLDGCEVPSAFAQLLDVRPRHNIDLGPHTLPQSVYSFIDSGNLDALAEELARIACQLDRGDEPGRLGGPTPLTDGLVSGQWTLSLISTSTP
;
A
#
# COMPACT_ATOMS: atom_id res chain seq x y z
N MET A 1 12.85 5.76 -13.13
CA MET A 1 11.79 6.16 -14.10
C MET A 1 11.38 7.55 -13.70
N ALA A 2 11.38 8.61 -14.52
CA ALA A 2 10.68 9.83 -14.11
C ALA A 2 9.82 10.28 -15.26
N ARG A 3 8.51 10.36 -15.04
CA ARG A 3 7.54 10.82 -16.03
C ARG A 3 6.43 11.58 -15.31
N LEU A 4 6.01 12.69 -15.91
CA LEU A 4 4.84 13.43 -15.50
C LEU A 4 3.75 13.17 -16.55
N ASP A 5 2.69 12.49 -16.15
CA ASP A 5 1.52 12.27 -16.99
C ASP A 5 0.46 13.33 -16.67
N THR A 6 0.02 14.07 -17.68
CA THR A 6 -0.97 15.16 -17.57
C THR A 6 -2.17 14.91 -18.48
N SER A 7 -2.30 13.69 -19.03
CA SER A 7 -3.40 13.35 -19.94
C SER A 7 -4.75 13.14 -19.26
N GLY A 8 -4.73 12.84 -17.94
CA GLY A 8 -5.93 12.65 -17.13
C GLY A 8 -6.42 13.91 -16.41
N TYR A 9 -7.50 13.75 -15.62
CA TYR A 9 -8.06 14.82 -14.79
C TYR A 9 -7.10 15.32 -13.70
N THR A 10 -6.24 14.44 -13.20
CA THR A 10 -5.23 14.76 -12.18
C THR A 10 -3.86 14.34 -12.68
N PRO A 11 -2.83 15.20 -12.56
CA PRO A 11 -1.47 14.81 -12.91
C PRO A 11 -0.98 13.61 -12.09
N VAL A 12 -0.27 12.70 -12.75
CA VAL A 12 0.33 11.51 -12.12
C VAL A 12 1.84 11.56 -12.33
N LEU A 13 2.61 11.47 -11.24
CA LEU A 13 4.05 11.29 -11.28
C LEU A 13 4.37 9.80 -11.28
N ILE A 14 5.18 9.35 -12.24
CA ILE A 14 5.66 7.96 -12.30
C ILE A 14 7.15 7.98 -12.01
N LEU A 15 7.53 7.42 -10.86
CA LEU A 15 8.82 7.61 -10.22
C LEU A 15 9.45 6.27 -9.86
N GLY A 16 10.77 6.11 -9.96
CA GLY A 16 11.48 5.04 -9.28
C GLY A 16 11.76 5.37 -7.81
N ASP A 17 12.29 4.42 -7.04
CA ASP A 17 12.56 4.57 -5.60
C ASP A 17 13.34 5.84 -5.26
N ALA A 18 14.48 6.05 -5.94
CA ALA A 18 15.36 7.18 -5.66
C ALA A 18 14.70 8.52 -6.03
N GLU A 19 13.88 8.54 -7.08
CA GLU A 19 13.12 9.71 -7.50
C GLU A 19 12.03 10.06 -6.49
N TRP A 20 11.25 9.06 -6.04
CA TRP A 20 10.23 9.24 -5.02
C TRP A 20 10.82 9.69 -3.69
N LEU A 21 11.88 9.04 -3.21
CA LEU A 21 12.56 9.40 -1.96
C LEU A 21 13.02 10.87 -1.98
N SER A 22 13.58 11.31 -3.10
CA SER A 22 14.08 12.68 -3.26
C SER A 22 12.94 13.70 -3.32
N LEU A 23 11.87 13.42 -4.06
CA LEU A 23 10.71 14.32 -4.15
C LEU A 23 9.93 14.41 -2.84
N ARG A 24 9.75 13.28 -2.15
CA ARG A 24 9.14 13.25 -0.83
C ARG A 24 9.92 14.10 0.16
N ALA A 25 11.24 13.93 0.23
CA ALA A 25 12.09 14.74 1.09
C ALA A 25 12.00 16.24 0.76
N LEU A 26 11.99 16.59 -0.53
CA LEU A 26 11.81 17.97 -0.97
C LEU A 26 10.44 18.54 -0.58
N ALA A 27 9.36 17.78 -0.76
CA ALA A 27 8.01 18.19 -0.39
C ALA A 27 7.85 18.41 1.12
N MET A 28 8.59 17.65 1.96
CA MET A 28 8.65 17.85 3.41
C MET A 28 9.59 19.01 3.84
N GLY A 29 9.99 19.90 2.92
CA GLY A 29 10.84 21.06 3.21
C GLY A 29 12.34 20.79 3.10
N GLY A 30 12.74 19.64 2.56
CA GLY A 30 14.13 19.34 2.22
C GLY A 30 14.70 20.24 1.14
N ARG A 31 16.01 20.13 0.89
CA ARG A 31 16.69 20.91 -0.15
C ARG A 31 16.54 20.24 -1.52
N ILE A 32 16.51 21.07 -2.57
CA ILE A 32 16.49 20.59 -3.95
C ILE A 32 17.76 19.75 -4.21
N PRO A 33 17.62 18.48 -4.66
CA PRO A 33 18.78 17.66 -4.98
C PRO A 33 19.59 18.29 -6.13
N LYS A 34 20.92 18.10 -6.13
CA LYS A 34 21.82 18.60 -7.19
C LYS A 34 22.45 17.48 -8.02
N ASP A 35 21.98 16.26 -7.82
CA ASP A 35 22.57 15.04 -8.33
C ASP A 35 21.99 14.61 -9.69
N ARG A 36 22.25 13.36 -10.07
CA ARG A 36 21.69 12.74 -11.28
C ARG A 36 20.16 12.63 -11.23
N ILE A 37 19.58 12.48 -10.04
CA ILE A 37 18.14 12.34 -9.83
C ILE A 37 17.46 13.66 -10.19
N ALA A 38 17.97 14.78 -9.68
CA ALA A 38 17.43 16.10 -10.01
C ALA A 38 17.46 16.40 -11.52
N ARG A 39 18.56 16.04 -12.22
CA ARG A 39 18.63 16.18 -13.68
C ARG A 39 17.57 15.35 -14.40
N ARG A 40 17.22 14.17 -13.88
CA ARG A 40 16.16 13.34 -14.44
C ARG A 40 14.78 13.97 -14.22
N LEU A 41 14.50 14.38 -12.99
CA LEU A 41 13.24 15.04 -12.62
C LEU A 41 13.00 16.33 -13.41
N ARG A 42 14.06 17.13 -13.65
CA ARG A 42 13.99 18.32 -14.52
C ARG A 42 13.65 17.98 -15.97
N ARG A 43 14.31 16.97 -16.55
CA ARG A 43 14.00 16.52 -17.93
C ARG A 43 12.57 16.02 -18.07
N SER A 44 11.96 15.53 -16.98
CA SER A 44 10.58 15.07 -16.95
C SER A 44 9.57 16.17 -16.62
N GLY A 45 10.00 17.43 -16.47
CA GLY A 45 9.12 18.56 -16.15
C GLY A 45 8.58 18.58 -14.71
N ILE A 46 9.15 17.76 -13.81
CA ILE A 46 8.71 17.66 -12.42
C ILE A 46 9.42 18.68 -11.53
N LEU A 47 10.69 18.97 -11.82
CA LEU A 47 11.47 20.01 -11.17
C LEU A 47 11.87 21.10 -12.16
N ASP A 48 12.10 22.30 -11.66
CA ASP A 48 12.77 23.41 -12.35
C ASP A 48 13.88 23.99 -11.47
N ASP A 49 14.26 25.26 -11.70
CA ASP A 49 15.27 25.96 -10.91
C ASP A 49 14.72 26.52 -9.59
N GLN A 50 13.39 26.65 -9.47
CA GLN A 50 12.69 27.14 -8.28
C GLN A 50 12.23 26.01 -7.35
N GLY A 51 12.06 24.80 -7.88
CA GLY A 51 11.68 23.62 -7.09
C GLY A 51 10.79 22.68 -7.86
N VAL A 52 9.75 22.16 -7.20
CA VAL A 52 8.71 21.34 -7.84
C VAL A 52 7.85 22.24 -8.72
N THR A 53 7.62 21.84 -9.97
CA THR A 53 6.76 22.60 -10.90
C THR A 53 5.32 22.60 -10.43
N THR A 54 4.54 23.63 -10.79
CA THR A 54 3.13 23.74 -10.39
C THR A 54 2.30 22.50 -10.76
N SER A 55 2.52 21.95 -11.95
CA SER A 55 1.81 20.74 -12.40
C SER A 55 2.11 19.53 -11.50
N ALA A 56 3.36 19.35 -11.10
CA ALA A 56 3.75 18.26 -10.22
C ALA A 56 3.41 18.50 -8.74
N ALA A 57 3.36 19.77 -8.30
CA ALA A 57 3.07 20.14 -6.93
C ALA A 57 1.69 19.65 -6.48
N THR A 58 0.70 19.64 -7.38
CA THR A 58 -0.65 19.14 -7.11
C THR A 58 -0.68 17.70 -6.59
N ALA A 59 0.25 16.87 -7.07
CA ALA A 59 0.39 15.48 -6.65
C ALA A 59 1.07 15.35 -5.27
N LEU A 60 1.79 16.38 -4.81
CA LEU A 60 2.60 16.36 -3.58
C LEU A 60 2.02 17.19 -2.43
N HIS A 61 0.90 17.89 -2.62
CA HIS A 61 0.28 18.74 -1.59
C HIS A 61 0.00 17.99 -0.27
N GLY A 62 -0.39 16.73 -0.34
CA GLY A 62 -0.64 15.93 0.85
C GLY A 62 0.62 15.65 1.66
N VAL A 63 1.77 15.46 0.98
CA VAL A 63 3.06 15.20 1.65
C VAL A 63 3.53 16.40 2.46
N ALA A 64 3.44 17.61 1.91
CA ALA A 64 4.00 18.82 2.52
C ALA A 64 3.40 19.17 3.90
N GLY A 65 2.14 18.78 4.13
CA GLY A 65 1.42 19.04 5.38
C GLY A 65 0.87 17.77 6.03
N ALA A 66 1.43 16.60 5.70
CA ALA A 66 0.91 15.33 6.18
C ALA A 66 0.96 15.29 7.72
N THR A 67 -0.18 15.01 8.33
CA THR A 67 -0.28 14.74 9.78
C THR A 67 -0.54 13.26 10.07
N ARG A 68 -0.91 12.52 9.03
CA ARG A 68 -1.18 11.09 9.07
C ARG A 68 -0.56 10.43 7.84
N HIS A 69 0.01 9.26 8.04
CA HIS A 69 0.42 8.35 6.98
C HIS A 69 -0.37 7.06 7.12
N LEU A 70 -0.87 6.57 5.99
CA LEU A 70 -1.58 5.31 5.85
C LEU A 70 -0.83 4.46 4.84
N ASP A 71 -0.54 3.22 5.17
CA ASP A 71 0.06 2.25 4.26
C ASP A 71 -0.78 0.97 4.28
N VAL A 72 -1.19 0.54 3.09
CA VAL A 72 -2.08 -0.59 2.90
C VAL A 72 -1.48 -1.53 1.88
N ALA A 73 -1.32 -2.78 2.28
CA ALA A 73 -0.89 -3.85 1.41
C ALA A 73 -1.93 -4.97 1.36
N ARG A 74 -2.18 -5.51 0.18
CA ARG A 74 -3.11 -6.60 -0.08
C ARG A 74 -2.37 -7.77 -0.72
N PHE A 75 -2.51 -8.95 -0.12
CA PHE A 75 -1.92 -10.19 -0.61
C PHE A 75 -2.99 -11.24 -0.84
N SER A 76 -2.82 -12.02 -1.91
CA SER A 76 -3.67 -13.18 -2.23
C SER A 76 -2.89 -14.16 -3.09
N PRO A 77 -3.16 -15.48 -3.03
CA PRO A 77 -2.48 -16.46 -3.88
C PRO A 77 -2.67 -16.24 -5.39
N ALA A 78 -3.79 -15.64 -5.78
CA ALA A 78 -4.16 -15.49 -7.19
C ALA A 78 -3.57 -14.25 -7.88
N ARG A 79 -2.95 -13.32 -7.14
CA ARG A 79 -2.48 -12.04 -7.69
C ARG A 79 -1.21 -11.57 -6.99
N PRO A 80 -0.31 -10.86 -7.71
CA PRO A 80 0.79 -10.16 -7.08
C PRO A 80 0.29 -9.25 -5.95
N GLY A 81 1.12 -9.10 -4.90
CA GLY A 81 0.84 -8.19 -3.81
C GLY A 81 0.63 -6.76 -4.33
N GLN A 82 -0.42 -6.10 -3.83
CA GLN A 82 -0.72 -4.71 -4.17
C GLN A 82 -0.42 -3.85 -2.95
N ARG A 83 0.22 -2.70 -3.14
CA ARG A 83 0.49 -1.77 -2.04
C ARG A 83 0.21 -0.34 -2.45
N ALA A 84 -0.39 0.42 -1.55
CA ALA A 84 -0.50 1.85 -1.71
C ALA A 84 -0.34 2.56 -0.36
N GLU A 85 0.11 3.80 -0.44
CA GLU A 85 0.26 4.68 0.71
C GLU A 85 -0.52 5.98 0.50
N ALA A 86 -0.88 6.63 1.60
CA ALA A 86 -1.44 7.97 1.60
C ALA A 86 -0.76 8.85 2.65
N TRP A 87 -0.33 10.03 2.19
CA TRP A 87 0.17 11.12 3.01
C TRP A 87 -0.97 12.13 3.15
N ILE A 88 -1.54 12.21 4.35
CA ILE A 88 -2.84 12.85 4.58
C ILE A 88 -2.64 14.15 5.38
N ALA A 89 -2.85 15.27 4.71
CA ALA A 89 -3.00 16.60 5.30
C ALA A 89 -4.50 16.91 5.56
N PRO A 90 -4.85 18.00 6.26
CA PRO A 90 -6.25 18.30 6.60
C PRO A 90 -7.22 18.37 5.40
N GLU A 91 -6.79 18.94 4.28
CA GLU A 91 -7.64 19.13 3.09
C GLU A 91 -7.20 18.32 1.87
N ARG A 92 -5.93 17.90 1.84
CA ARG A 92 -5.31 17.26 0.68
C ARG A 92 -4.59 15.99 1.07
N ALA A 93 -4.58 15.03 0.17
CA ALA A 93 -3.82 13.81 0.31
C ALA A 93 -2.93 13.57 -0.92
N THR A 94 -1.81 12.88 -0.71
CA THR A 94 -0.97 12.35 -1.76
C THR A 94 -1.04 10.83 -1.68
N ILE A 95 -1.54 10.21 -2.74
CA ILE A 95 -1.61 8.76 -2.89
C ILE A 95 -0.38 8.28 -3.64
N VAL A 96 0.18 7.17 -3.20
CA VAL A 96 1.34 6.52 -3.79
C VAL A 96 0.98 5.07 -4.04
N LYS A 97 0.76 4.67 -5.30
CA LYS A 97 0.56 3.25 -5.67
C LYS A 97 1.88 2.63 -6.07
N HIS A 98 2.17 1.46 -5.52
CA HIS A 98 3.35 0.66 -5.86
C HIS A 98 2.98 -0.21 -7.06
N GLU A 99 3.45 0.18 -8.24
CA GLU A 99 3.19 -0.50 -9.50
C GLU A 99 4.48 -1.14 -10.06
N PRO A 100 4.39 -2.10 -11.00
CA PRO A 100 5.57 -2.77 -11.56
C PRO A 100 6.58 -1.84 -12.23
N ASP A 101 6.14 -0.69 -12.74
CA ASP A 101 7.00 0.33 -13.38
C ASP A 101 7.44 1.45 -12.43
N GLY A 102 7.04 1.39 -11.15
CA GLY A 102 7.46 2.30 -10.09
C GLY A 102 6.29 2.85 -9.27
N TYR A 103 6.52 3.98 -8.61
CA TYR A 103 5.51 4.68 -7.83
C TYR A 103 4.66 5.57 -8.71
N HIS A 104 3.35 5.36 -8.66
CA HIS A 104 2.36 6.25 -9.25
C HIS A 104 1.84 7.18 -8.17
N VAL A 105 2.26 8.43 -8.23
CA VAL A 105 2.00 9.45 -7.21
C VAL A 105 1.02 10.48 -7.75
N TYR A 106 -0.10 10.68 -7.06
CA TYR A 106 -1.12 11.64 -7.44
C TYR A 106 -1.81 12.24 -6.22
N GLY A 107 -2.41 13.42 -6.41
CA GLY A 107 -3.07 14.17 -5.34
C GLY A 107 -4.57 13.93 -5.34
N LEU A 108 -5.19 13.94 -4.16
CA LEU A 108 -6.64 13.86 -3.96
C LEU A 108 -7.08 14.87 -2.90
N ASP A 109 -8.38 15.12 -2.82
CA ASP A 109 -8.95 15.74 -1.63
C ASP A 109 -8.98 14.74 -0.47
N GLY A 110 -8.83 15.23 0.76
CA GLY A 110 -8.76 14.38 1.94
C GLY A 110 -9.97 13.45 2.12
N CYS A 111 -11.15 13.88 1.66
CA CYS A 111 -12.39 13.10 1.70
C CYS A 111 -12.43 11.93 0.69
N GLU A 112 -11.57 11.94 -0.33
CA GLU A 112 -11.50 10.91 -1.37
C GLU A 112 -10.55 9.77 -0.99
N VAL A 113 -9.75 9.92 0.07
CA VAL A 113 -8.81 8.87 0.52
C VAL A 113 -9.50 7.52 0.73
N PRO A 114 -10.67 7.41 1.41
CA PRO A 114 -11.31 6.11 1.61
C PRO A 114 -11.66 5.38 0.30
N SER A 115 -12.11 6.10 -0.74
CA SER A 115 -12.45 5.49 -2.02
C SER A 115 -11.22 5.03 -2.79
N ALA A 116 -10.09 5.75 -2.66
CA ALA A 116 -8.81 5.37 -3.27
C ALA A 116 -8.28 4.02 -2.75
N PHE A 117 -8.57 3.67 -1.50
CA PHE A 117 -8.15 2.41 -0.88
C PHE A 117 -9.19 1.29 -0.97
N ALA A 118 -10.43 1.57 -1.36
CA ALA A 118 -11.49 0.56 -1.44
C ALA A 118 -11.09 -0.65 -2.30
N GLN A 119 -10.30 -0.45 -3.36
CA GLN A 119 -9.77 -1.53 -4.21
C GLN A 119 -8.79 -2.49 -3.49
N LEU A 120 -8.09 -1.99 -2.46
CA LEU A 120 -7.12 -2.75 -1.66
C LEU A 120 -7.77 -3.45 -0.47
N LEU A 121 -9.03 -3.11 -0.18
CA LEU A 121 -9.82 -3.72 0.87
C LEU A 121 -10.65 -4.87 0.29
N ASP A 122 -10.82 -5.95 1.04
CA ASP A 122 -11.75 -7.00 0.68
C ASP A 122 -13.14 -6.71 1.25
N VAL A 123 -13.90 -5.83 0.57
CA VAL A 123 -15.21 -5.30 1.02
C VAL A 123 -16.38 -6.27 0.72
N ARG A 124 -16.16 -7.58 0.78
CA ARG A 124 -17.20 -8.58 0.48
C ARG A 124 -18.01 -8.94 1.73
N PRO A 125 -19.32 -9.23 1.60
CA PRO A 125 -20.08 -9.82 2.71
C PRO A 125 -19.41 -11.11 3.18
N ARG A 126 -19.17 -11.24 4.48
CA ARG A 126 -18.65 -12.47 5.09
C ARG A 126 -19.60 -12.92 6.19
N HIS A 127 -19.73 -14.24 6.35
CA HIS A 127 -20.42 -14.82 7.50
C HIS A 127 -19.66 -14.42 8.76
N ASN A 128 -20.34 -13.78 9.71
CA ASN A 128 -19.77 -13.41 11.00
C ASN A 128 -19.72 -14.66 11.90
N ILE A 129 -18.84 -15.59 11.56
CA ILE A 129 -18.51 -16.73 12.42
C ILE A 129 -17.31 -16.26 13.25
N ASP A 130 -17.63 -15.63 14.36
CA ASP A 130 -16.68 -14.96 15.24
C ASP A 130 -15.86 -16.00 16.01
N LEU A 131 -14.72 -16.39 15.46
CA LEU A 131 -13.56 -16.75 16.25
C LEU A 131 -12.73 -15.47 16.32
N GLY A 132 -12.71 -14.82 17.48
CA GLY A 132 -12.01 -13.54 17.68
C GLY A 132 -10.54 -13.56 17.21
N PRO A 133 -9.82 -12.44 17.33
CA PRO A 133 -8.52 -12.25 16.67
C PRO A 133 -7.54 -13.39 16.99
N HIS A 134 -7.09 -14.09 15.95
CA HIS A 134 -6.01 -15.06 16.07
C HIS A 134 -4.66 -14.36 16.02
N THR A 135 -3.78 -14.67 16.98
CA THR A 135 -2.39 -14.23 16.94
C THR A 135 -1.66 -14.98 15.83
N LEU A 136 -1.25 -14.27 14.78
CA LEU A 136 -0.41 -14.82 13.72
C LEU A 136 1.06 -14.83 14.16
N PRO A 137 1.83 -15.88 13.81
CA PRO A 137 3.24 -15.95 14.14
C PRO A 137 4.07 -14.92 13.36
N GLN A 138 5.22 -14.54 13.91
CA GLN A 138 6.14 -13.56 13.30
C GLN A 138 6.59 -13.94 11.88
N SER A 139 6.66 -15.23 11.57
CA SER A 139 6.98 -15.77 10.23
C SER A 139 6.04 -15.23 9.15
N VAL A 140 4.74 -15.11 9.44
CA VAL A 140 3.75 -14.55 8.52
C VAL A 140 4.12 -13.12 8.14
N TYR A 141 4.48 -12.29 9.12
CA TYR A 141 4.92 -10.92 8.87
C TYR A 141 6.20 -10.88 8.01
N SER A 142 7.17 -11.74 8.29
CA SER A 142 8.41 -11.81 7.49
C SER A 142 8.17 -12.21 6.03
N PHE A 143 7.21 -13.10 5.77
CA PHE A 143 6.85 -13.48 4.38
C PHE A 143 6.11 -12.38 3.65
N ILE A 144 5.26 -11.64 4.35
CA ILE A 144 4.61 -10.46 3.80
C ILE A 144 5.65 -9.38 3.45
N ASP A 145 6.58 -9.06 4.35
CA ASP A 145 7.61 -8.04 4.12
C ASP A 145 8.56 -8.40 2.98
N SER A 146 8.87 -9.69 2.82
CA SER A 146 9.70 -10.19 1.72
C SER A 146 8.94 -10.38 0.40
N GLY A 147 7.60 -10.28 0.41
CA GLY A 147 6.75 -10.53 -0.75
C GLY A 147 6.73 -12.00 -1.21
N ASN A 148 7.19 -12.94 -0.38
CA ASN A 148 7.22 -14.37 -0.71
C ASN A 148 5.83 -14.98 -0.50
N LEU A 149 4.98 -14.86 -1.52
CA LEU A 149 3.59 -15.33 -1.50
C LEU A 149 3.45 -16.85 -1.37
N ASP A 150 4.38 -17.61 -1.94
CA ASP A 150 4.34 -19.08 -1.88
C ASP A 150 4.63 -19.55 -0.44
N ALA A 151 5.69 -19.03 0.18
CA ALA A 151 6.00 -19.34 1.57
C ALA A 151 4.91 -18.84 2.53
N LEU A 152 4.28 -17.70 2.22
CA LEU A 152 3.13 -17.20 2.97
C LEU A 152 1.94 -18.15 2.87
N ALA A 153 1.63 -18.67 1.69
CA ALA A 153 0.53 -19.61 1.49
C ALA A 153 0.77 -20.94 2.25
N GLU A 154 1.99 -21.48 2.17
CA GLU A 154 2.39 -22.69 2.92
C GLU A 154 2.28 -22.49 4.43
N GLU A 155 2.73 -21.34 4.95
CA GLU A 155 2.70 -21.03 6.37
C GLU A 155 1.25 -20.87 6.88
N LEU A 156 0.39 -20.23 6.09
CA LEU A 156 -1.03 -20.09 6.43
C LEU A 156 -1.76 -21.44 6.41
N ALA A 157 -1.48 -22.31 5.44
CA ALA A 157 -2.01 -23.68 5.43
C ALA A 157 -1.54 -24.47 6.65
N ARG A 158 -0.26 -24.32 7.04
CA ARG A 158 0.29 -24.93 8.26
C ARG A 158 -0.42 -24.44 9.52
N ILE A 159 -0.69 -23.13 9.63
CA ILE A 159 -1.45 -22.55 10.74
C ILE A 159 -2.86 -23.12 10.79
N ALA A 160 -3.52 -23.25 9.64
CA ALA A 160 -4.86 -23.82 9.56
C ALA A 160 -4.91 -25.25 10.12
N CYS A 161 -3.97 -26.10 9.73
CA CYS A 161 -3.84 -27.46 10.26
C CYS A 161 -3.53 -27.52 11.76
N GLN A 162 -3.00 -26.45 12.36
CA GLN A 162 -2.77 -26.38 13.81
C GLN A 162 -4.00 -25.90 14.59
N LEU A 163 -4.83 -25.08 13.94
CA LEU A 163 -6.09 -24.59 14.49
C LEU A 163 -7.19 -25.66 14.39
N ASP A 164 -7.24 -26.39 13.28
CA ASP A 164 -8.12 -27.55 13.12
C ASP A 164 -7.48 -28.79 13.78
N ARG A 165 -8.00 -29.13 14.96
CA ARG A 165 -7.60 -30.29 15.76
C ARG A 165 -8.44 -31.53 15.43
N GLY A 166 -9.33 -31.45 14.42
CA GLY A 166 -10.21 -32.54 14.01
C GLY A 166 -11.50 -32.65 14.82
N ASP A 167 -11.89 -31.61 15.56
CA ASP A 167 -13.20 -31.56 16.23
C ASP A 167 -14.34 -31.28 15.23
N GLU A 168 -15.58 -31.41 15.68
CA GLU A 168 -16.75 -31.14 14.83
C GLU A 168 -16.84 -29.65 14.41
N PRO A 169 -17.36 -29.34 13.21
CA PRO A 169 -17.63 -27.97 12.79
C PRO A 169 -18.45 -27.20 13.85
N GLY A 170 -17.99 -26.01 14.21
CA GLY A 170 -18.62 -25.17 15.25
C GLY A 170 -18.17 -25.46 16.68
N ARG A 171 -17.29 -26.46 16.91
CA ARG A 171 -16.56 -26.63 18.18
C ARG A 171 -15.19 -25.95 18.10
N LEU A 172 -14.65 -25.61 19.27
CA LEU A 172 -13.25 -25.17 19.38
C LEU A 172 -12.36 -26.28 18.85
N GLY A 173 -11.53 -25.98 17.84
CA GLY A 173 -10.65 -26.98 17.22
C GLY A 173 -11.28 -27.75 16.06
N GLY A 174 -12.50 -27.44 15.64
CA GLY A 174 -13.08 -27.97 14.41
C GLY A 174 -12.80 -27.08 13.19
N PRO A 175 -13.08 -27.56 11.97
CA PRO A 175 -12.89 -26.77 10.77
C PRO A 175 -13.83 -25.57 10.75
N THR A 176 -13.31 -24.44 10.27
CA THR A 176 -14.03 -23.18 10.13
C THR A 176 -13.78 -22.58 8.75
N PRO A 177 -14.62 -21.64 8.29
CA PRO A 177 -14.35 -20.95 7.02
C PRO A 177 -12.98 -20.27 6.97
N LEU A 178 -12.42 -19.89 8.13
CA LEU A 178 -11.05 -19.38 8.21
C LEU A 178 -10.04 -20.47 7.87
N THR A 179 -10.04 -21.60 8.57
CA THR A 179 -9.07 -22.69 8.34
C THR A 179 -9.20 -23.26 6.93
N ASP A 180 -10.43 -23.45 6.44
CA ASP A 180 -10.70 -23.89 5.08
C ASP A 180 -10.18 -22.88 4.05
N GLY A 181 -10.40 -21.59 4.29
CA GLY A 181 -9.92 -20.50 3.44
C GLY A 181 -8.41 -20.43 3.37
N LEU A 182 -7.72 -20.63 4.51
CA LEU A 182 -6.26 -20.67 4.58
C LEU A 182 -5.68 -21.86 3.81
N VAL A 183 -6.23 -23.07 3.98
CA VAL A 183 -5.77 -24.29 3.27
C VAL A 183 -6.05 -24.20 1.77
N SER A 184 -7.23 -23.73 1.38
CA SER A 184 -7.65 -23.68 -0.03
C SER A 184 -7.09 -22.49 -0.81
N GLY A 185 -6.35 -21.59 -0.17
CA GLY A 185 -5.84 -20.38 -0.80
C GLY A 185 -6.93 -19.35 -1.14
N GLN A 186 -8.13 -19.47 -0.56
CA GLN A 186 -9.26 -18.55 -0.76
C GLN A 186 -9.18 -17.33 0.17
N TRP A 187 -7.97 -16.95 0.58
CA TRP A 187 -7.75 -15.87 1.52
C TRP A 187 -7.30 -14.56 0.84
N THR A 188 -7.61 -13.45 1.49
CA THR A 188 -7.01 -12.14 1.22
C THR A 188 -6.53 -11.59 2.55
N LEU A 189 -5.25 -11.19 2.60
CA LEU A 189 -4.69 -10.49 3.73
C LEU A 189 -4.55 -9.01 3.39
N SER A 190 -5.16 -8.15 4.19
CA SER A 190 -5.00 -6.70 4.13
C SER A 190 -4.22 -6.26 5.36
N LEU A 191 -3.00 -5.76 5.17
CA LEU A 191 -2.25 -5.08 6.21
C LEU A 191 -2.57 -3.60 6.12
N ILE A 192 -2.96 -3.02 7.25
CA ILE A 192 -3.25 -1.59 7.37
C ILE A 192 -2.38 -1.07 8.50
N SER A 193 -1.45 -0.18 8.18
CA SER A 193 -0.61 0.50 9.16
C SER A 193 -0.85 2.01 9.09
N THR A 194 -0.81 2.64 10.25
CA THR A 194 -0.93 4.09 10.38
C THR A 194 0.18 4.62 11.24
N SER A 195 0.80 5.72 10.84
CA SER A 195 1.82 6.42 11.62
C SER A 195 1.64 7.92 11.51
N THR A 196 2.32 8.64 12.40
CA THR A 196 2.58 10.07 12.23
C THR A 196 3.83 10.24 11.36
N PRO A 197 3.76 11.02 10.26
CA PRO A 197 4.87 11.26 9.32
C PRO A 197 6.15 11.83 9.94
#